data_AF-A0A2V6T014-F1
#
_entry.id   AF-A0A2V6T014-F1
#
_cell.length_a   1.000
_cell.length_b   1.000
_cell.length_c   1.000
_cell.angle_alpha   90.00
_cell.angle_beta   90.00
_cell.angle_gamma   90.00
#
_symmetry.space_group_name_H-M   'P 1'
#
loop_
_entity.id
_entity.type
_entity.pdbx_description
1 polymer ?
#
loop_
_entity_poly.entity_id
_entity_poly.type
_entity_poly.pdbx_seq_one_letter_code
_entity_poly.pdbx_strand_id
1 'polypeptide(L)'
;MATRYASGRREGITEELVAALADYERGPFSAREKAALRYADRLFFDHHRVDDALWDALGDVFTEEERLELTWVLSEFIGLGKVMYVLGVQYGGHAHV
;
A
#
# COMPACT_ATOMS: atom_id res chain seq x y z
N MET A 1 12.77 8.92 8.10
CA MET A 1 13.08 7.51 7.80
C MET A 1 11.76 6.81 7.56
N ALA A 2 11.52 6.32 6.35
CA ALA A 2 10.28 5.63 6.05
C ALA A 2 10.31 4.23 6.69
N THR A 3 9.27 3.89 7.43
CA THR A 3 9.25 2.65 8.20
C THR A 3 8.90 1.47 7.29
N ARG A 4 9.76 0.44 7.32
CA ARG A 4 9.51 -0.87 6.71
C ARG A 4 9.52 -1.94 7.79
N TYR A 5 8.56 -2.86 7.77
CA TYR A 5 8.57 -4.03 8.65
C TYR A 5 9.82 -4.90 8.40
N ALA A 6 10.27 -5.61 9.44
CA ALA A 6 11.45 -6.47 9.33
C ALA A 6 11.28 -7.60 8.30
N SER A 7 10.06 -8.10 8.12
CA SER A 7 9.70 -9.04 7.04
C SER A 7 9.94 -8.44 5.66
N GLY A 8 9.35 -7.27 5.38
CA GLY A 8 9.53 -6.59 4.10
C GLY A 8 10.98 -6.32 3.74
N ARG A 9 11.84 -6.01 4.73
CA ARG A 9 13.29 -5.87 4.49
C ARG A 9 13.94 -7.19 4.06
N ARG A 10 13.55 -8.32 4.64
CA ARG A 10 14.06 -9.65 4.28
C ARG A 10 13.57 -10.10 2.90
N GLU A 11 12.38 -9.66 2.51
CA GLU A 11 11.74 -9.99 1.24
C GLU A 11 12.14 -9.04 0.09
N GLY A 12 13.09 -8.14 0.33
CA GLY A 12 13.67 -7.30 -0.72
C GLY A 12 12.97 -5.95 -0.95
N ILE A 13 12.05 -5.53 -0.09
CA ILE A 13 11.56 -4.15 -0.11
C ILE A 13 12.73 -3.26 0.32
N THR A 14 13.39 -2.59 -0.61
CA THR A 14 14.57 -1.74 -0.37
C THR A 14 14.19 -0.33 0.10
N GLU A 15 15.17 0.45 0.59
CA GLU A 15 14.94 1.89 0.86
C GLU A 15 14.63 2.65 -0.44
N GLU A 16 15.24 2.25 -1.56
CA GLU A 16 14.99 2.85 -2.87
C GLU A 16 13.53 2.65 -3.32
N LEU A 17 12.99 1.44 -3.16
CA LEU A 17 11.58 1.17 -3.45
C LEU A 17 10.66 2.04 -2.59
N VAL A 18 10.97 2.20 -1.30
CA VAL A 18 10.13 3.03 -0.43
C VAL A 18 10.26 4.51 -0.72
N ALA A 19 11.46 4.99 -1.06
CA ALA A 19 11.66 6.36 -1.50
C ALA A 19 10.90 6.65 -2.82
N ALA A 20 10.77 5.66 -3.69
CA ALA A 20 10.03 5.78 -4.94
C ALA A 20 8.50 5.80 -4.78
N LEU A 21 7.94 5.44 -3.62
CA LEU A 21 6.48 5.44 -3.40
C LEU A 21 5.85 6.82 -3.57
N ALA A 22 6.59 7.90 -3.32
CA ALA A 22 6.07 9.27 -3.51
C ALA A 22 5.79 9.64 -4.98
N ASP A 23 6.47 8.97 -5.92
CA ASP A 23 6.28 9.10 -7.37
C ASP A 23 6.33 7.70 -8.01
N TYR A 24 5.46 6.81 -7.55
CA TYR A 24 5.50 5.40 -7.94
C TYR A 24 5.24 5.20 -9.44
N GLU A 25 4.59 6.15 -10.12
CA GLU A 25 4.38 6.08 -11.56
C GLU A 25 5.69 6.10 -12.34
N ARG A 26 6.68 6.86 -11.86
CA ARG A 26 8.05 6.88 -12.41
C ARG A 26 9.00 5.94 -11.67
N GLY A 27 8.57 5.40 -10.55
CA GLY A 27 9.33 4.44 -9.75
C GLY A 27 9.54 3.09 -10.45
N PRO A 28 10.48 2.29 -9.92
CA PRO A 28 10.87 0.98 -10.45
C PRO A 28 9.88 -0.13 -10.06
N PHE A 29 8.58 0.15 -10.19
CA PHE A 29 7.50 -0.80 -9.94
C PHE A 29 7.03 -1.42 -11.25
N SER A 30 6.59 -2.68 -11.20
CA SER A 30 5.90 -3.33 -12.29
C SER A 30 4.56 -2.66 -12.60
N ALA A 31 3.99 -2.93 -13.78
CA ALA A 31 2.67 -2.42 -14.15
C ALA A 31 1.57 -2.87 -13.16
N ARG A 32 1.65 -4.11 -12.67
CA ARG A 32 0.71 -4.67 -11.69
C ARG A 32 0.82 -3.99 -10.33
N GLU A 33 2.04 -3.71 -9.85
CA GLU A 33 2.26 -2.96 -8.61
C GLU A 33 1.76 -1.51 -8.73
N LYS A 34 2.01 -0.84 -9.86
CA LYS A 34 1.49 0.52 -10.11
C LYS A 34 -0.04 0.55 -10.10
N ALA A 35 -0.69 -0.45 -10.68
CA ALA A 35 -2.15 -0.57 -10.63
C ALA A 35 -2.66 -0.71 -9.18
N ALA A 36 -2.01 -1.55 -8.37
CA ALA A 36 -2.33 -1.68 -6.95
C ALA A 36 -2.11 -0.37 -6.16
N LEU A 37 -1.03 0.36 -6.43
CA LEU A 37 -0.72 1.64 -5.77
C LEU A 37 -1.75 2.73 -6.15
N ARG A 38 -2.14 2.84 -7.42
CA ARG A 38 -3.24 3.73 -7.85
C ARG A 38 -4.55 3.41 -7.14
N TYR A 39 -4.87 2.12 -7.03
CA TYR A 39 -6.06 1.67 -6.31
C TYR A 39 -5.98 2.01 -4.82
N ALA A 40 -4.82 1.77 -4.18
CA ALA A 40 -4.57 2.10 -2.78
C ALA A 40 -4.72 3.60 -2.49
N ASP A 41 -4.18 4.47 -3.35
CA ASP A 41 -4.34 5.92 -3.23
C ASP A 41 -5.82 6.31 -3.28
N ARG A 42 -6.56 5.80 -4.28
CA ARG A 42 -7.98 6.12 -4.41
C ARG A 42 -8.77 5.62 -3.21
N LEU A 43 -8.53 4.39 -2.77
CA LEU A 43 -9.19 3.79 -1.60
C LEU A 43 -8.89 4.57 -0.30
N PHE A 44 -7.68 5.09 -0.13
CA PHE A 44 -7.30 5.85 1.06
C PHE A 44 -7.84 7.28 1.07
N PHE A 45 -7.68 8.01 -0.05
CA PHE A 45 -7.99 9.43 -0.11
C PHE A 45 -9.46 9.72 -0.46
N ASP A 46 -10.08 8.91 -1.32
CA ASP A 46 -11.47 9.11 -1.76
C ASP A 46 -12.07 7.82 -2.34
N HIS A 47 -12.48 6.91 -1.46
CA HIS A 47 -13.05 5.61 -1.84
C HIS A 47 -14.37 5.71 -2.63
N HIS A 48 -15.10 6.83 -2.55
CA HIS A 48 -16.30 7.06 -3.36
C HIS A 48 -15.99 7.22 -4.84
N ARG A 49 -14.73 7.52 -5.16
CA ARG A 49 -14.23 7.66 -6.51
C ARG A 49 -13.53 6.39 -6.99
N VAL A 50 -13.64 5.24 -6.33
CA VAL A 50 -13.33 3.96 -6.99
C VAL A 50 -14.45 3.69 -7.99
N ASP A 51 -14.25 4.16 -9.22
CA ASP A 51 -15.21 4.03 -10.32
C ASP A 51 -14.96 2.75 -11.12
N ASP A 52 -15.91 2.40 -11.98
CA ASP A 52 -15.85 1.20 -12.82
C ASP A 52 -14.57 1.18 -13.68
N ALA A 53 -14.13 2.34 -14.18
CA ALA A 53 -12.92 2.43 -14.98
C ALA A 53 -11.65 2.05 -14.19
N LEU A 54 -11.52 2.49 -12.93
CA LEU A 54 -10.43 2.07 -12.06
C LEU A 54 -10.53 0.59 -11.70
N TRP A 55 -11.75 0.09 -11.43
CA TRP A 55 -11.99 -1.30 -11.06
C TRP A 55 -11.70 -2.28 -12.21
N ASP A 56 -12.06 -1.89 -13.44
CA ASP A 56 -11.79 -2.65 -14.67
C ASP A 56 -10.30 -2.66 -14.98
N ALA A 57 -9.62 -1.50 -14.90
CA ALA A 57 -8.16 -1.42 -15.09
C ALA A 57 -7.38 -2.24 -14.06
N LEU A 58 -7.92 -2.42 -12.85
CA LEU A 58 -7.36 -3.33 -11.86
C LEU A 58 -7.58 -4.79 -12.28
N GLY A 59 -8.75 -5.10 -12.87
CA GLY A 59 -9.10 -6.42 -13.40
C GLY A 59 -8.25 -6.87 -14.59
N ASP A 60 -7.65 -5.95 -15.35
CA ASP A 60 -6.70 -6.29 -16.42
C ASP A 60 -5.44 -7.00 -15.91
N VAL A 61 -5.10 -6.79 -14.64
CA VAL A 61 -3.87 -7.30 -14.04
C VAL A 61 -4.08 -8.07 -12.74
N PHE A 62 -5.30 -8.18 -12.20
CA PHE A 62 -5.64 -8.95 -11.00
C PHE A 62 -6.94 -9.76 -11.23
N THR A 63 -7.00 -11.00 -10.71
CA THR A 63 -8.26 -11.76 -10.70
C THR A 63 -9.27 -11.15 -9.72
N GLU A 64 -10.51 -11.65 -9.73
CA GLU A 64 -11.52 -11.20 -8.78
C GLU A 64 -11.15 -11.54 -7.33
N GLU A 65 -10.63 -12.75 -7.07
CA GLU A 65 -10.16 -13.13 -5.74
C GLU A 65 -8.99 -12.25 -5.30
N GLU A 66 -8.03 -11.99 -6.18
CA GLU A 66 -6.88 -11.14 -5.86
C GLU A 66 -7.31 -9.69 -5.58
N ARG A 67 -8.31 -9.16 -6.31
CA ARG A 67 -8.86 -7.81 -6.05
C ARG A 67 -9.55 -7.74 -4.70
N LEU A 68 -10.29 -8.78 -4.32
CA LEU A 68 -10.90 -8.89 -2.99
C LEU A 68 -9.82 -8.88 -1.90
N GLU A 69 -8.82 -9.75 -2.02
CA GLU A 69 -7.72 -9.83 -1.05
C GLU A 69 -6.93 -8.52 -0.96
N LEU A 70 -6.62 -7.90 -2.11
CA LEU A 70 -5.96 -6.61 -2.15
C LEU A 70 -6.78 -5.53 -1.41
N THR A 71 -8.09 -5.48 -1.66
CA THR A 71 -9.00 -4.54 -0.99
C THR A 71 -9.05 -4.77 0.52
N TRP A 72 -9.09 -6.03 0.94
CA TRP A 72 -9.08 -6.42 2.35
C TRP A 72 -7.81 -5.94 3.06
N VAL A 73 -6.64 -6.30 2.52
CA VAL A 73 -5.32 -5.95 3.10
C VAL A 73 -5.13 -4.44 3.15
N LEU A 74 -5.49 -3.72 2.10
CA LEU A 74 -5.41 -2.26 2.09
C LEU A 74 -6.31 -1.65 3.17
N SER A 75 -7.55 -2.13 3.30
CA SER A 75 -8.48 -1.65 4.33
C SER A 75 -7.95 -1.87 5.75
N GLU A 76 -7.33 -3.03 6.00
CA GLU A 76 -6.70 -3.36 7.27
C GLU A 76 -5.57 -2.38 7.62
N PHE A 77 -4.61 -2.14 6.71
CA PHE A 77 -3.48 -1.25 6.98
C PHE A 77 -3.90 0.23 7.09
N ILE A 78 -4.90 0.66 6.32
CA ILE A 78 -5.49 2.00 6.44
C ILE A 78 -6.14 2.18 7.82
N GLY A 79 -6.91 1.18 8.27
CA GLY A 79 -7.52 1.18 9.59
C GLY A 79 -6.47 1.17 10.70
N LEU A 80 -5.47 0.30 10.58
CA LEU A 80 -4.38 0.18 11.54
C LEU A 80 -3.60 1.48 11.69
N GLY A 81 -3.28 2.17 10.59
CA GLY A 81 -2.62 3.48 10.62
C GLY A 81 -3.38 4.51 11.45
N LYS A 82 -4.71 4.55 11.31
CA LYS A 82 -5.59 5.43 12.09
C LYS A 82 -5.60 5.05 13.56
N VAL A 83 -5.69 3.76 13.88
CA VAL A 83 -5.66 3.27 15.27
C VAL A 83 -4.33 3.61 15.95
N MET A 84 -3.20 3.37 15.30
CA MET A 84 -1.87 3.70 15.84
C MET A 84 -1.75 5.19 16.13
N TYR A 85 -2.23 6.04 15.21
CA TYR A 85 -2.25 7.48 15.40
C TYR A 85 -3.09 7.89 16.62
N VAL A 86 -4.32 7.39 16.73
CA VAL A 86 -5.24 7.71 17.85
C VAL A 86 -4.67 7.27 19.20
N LEU A 87 -4.00 6.11 19.25
CA LEU A 87 -3.45 5.55 20.48
C LEU A 87 -2.02 6.06 20.81
N GLY A 88 -1.42 6.88 19.94
CA GLY A 88 -0.04 7.36 20.12
C GLY A 88 1.01 6.26 20.05
N VAL A 89 0.72 5.14 19.36
CA VAL A 89 1.65 4.03 19.20
C VAL A 89 2.74 4.43 18.21
N GLN A 90 4.00 4.45 18.66
CA GLN A 90 5.12 4.71 17.77
C GLN A 90 5.36 3.54 16.81
N TYR A 91 5.64 3.86 15.56
CA TYR A 91 6.02 2.91 14.53
C TYR A 91 7.52 3.08 14.18
N GLY A 92 8.25 1.97 14.07
CA GLY A 92 9.64 1.99 13.60
C GLY A 92 10.71 2.39 14.63
N GLY A 93 10.37 2.51 15.92
CA GLY A 93 11.37 2.63 16.99
C GLY A 93 12.14 1.32 17.18
N HIS A 94 13.47 1.39 17.29
CA HIS A 94 14.24 0.24 17.77
C HIS A 94 13.73 -0.15 19.15
N ALA A 95 13.38 -1.42 19.35
CA ALA A 95 13.22 -1.94 20.70
C ALA A 95 14.56 -1.73 21.41
N HIS A 96 14.59 -0.82 22.39
CA HIS A 96 15.71 -0.69 23.30
C HIS A 96 15.71 -1.95 24.17
N VAL A 97 16.51 -2.94 23.76
CA VAL A 97 17.08 -3.95 24.66
C VAL A 97 18.47 -3.46 25.02
#